data_AF-A0A0B4XRX4-F1
#
_entry.id   AF-A0A0B4XRX4-F1
#
_cell.length_a   1.000
_cell.length_b   1.000
_cell.length_c   1.000
_cell.angle_alpha   90.00
_cell.angle_beta   90.00
_cell.angle_gamma   90.00
#
_symmetry.space_group_name_H-M   'P 1'
#
loop_
_entity.id
_entity.type
_entity.pdbx_description
1 polymer ?
#
loop_
_entity_poly.entity_id
_entity_poly.type
_entity_poly.pdbx_seq_one_letter_code
_entity_poly.pdbx_strand_id
1 'polypeptide(L)' 'MELRIYVFRNLTEIWQLTESWMAEYNDERPHDSLQDLTPWGYLAKHQQTESSNQRCN' A
#
# COMPACT_ATOMS: atom_id res chain seq x y z
N MET A 1 20.25 -25.07 26.32
CA MET A 1 20.42 -24.87 24.88
C MET A 1 19.26 -24.01 24.43
N GLU A 2 19.53 -22.79 23.97
CA GLU A 2 18.51 -21.76 23.77
C GLU A 2 18.08 -21.73 22.31
N LEU A 3 16.77 -21.84 22.03
CA LEU A 3 16.22 -21.83 20.68
C LEU A 3 16.24 -20.39 20.16
N ARG A 4 17.06 -20.09 19.16
CA ARG A 4 16.91 -18.84 18.40
C ARG A 4 15.76 -19.03 17.42
N ILE A 5 14.58 -18.54 17.79
CA ILE A 5 13.38 -18.62 16.94
C ILE A 5 13.42 -17.44 15.96
N TYR A 6 14.06 -17.65 14.82
CA TYR A 6 13.93 -16.73 13.70
C TYR A 6 12.69 -17.12 12.91
N VAL A 7 11.73 -16.18 12.81
CA VAL A 7 10.50 -16.35 12.00
C VAL A 7 10.83 -16.40 10.51
N PHE A 8 11.96 -15.80 10.11
CA PHE A 8 12.44 -15.73 8.75
C PHE A 8 13.84 -16.32 8.62
N ARG A 9 14.12 -16.92 7.47
CA ARG A 9 15.38 -17.60 7.14
C ARG A 9 16.49 -16.61 6.82
N ASN A 10 16.17 -15.48 6.20
CA ASN A 10 17.11 -14.41 5.86
C ASN A 10 16.35 -13.11 5.54
N LEU A 11 17.10 -12.04 5.30
CA LEU A 11 16.53 -10.74 4.93
C LEU A 11 15.79 -10.80 3.59
N THR A 12 16.28 -11.55 2.60
CA THR A 12 15.64 -11.65 1.28
C THR A 12 14.19 -12.14 1.37
N GLU A 13 13.91 -13.10 2.25
CA GLU A 13 12.54 -13.57 2.51
C GLU A 13 11.64 -12.45 3.05
N ILE A 14 12.15 -11.63 3.96
CA ILE A 14 11.42 -10.47 4.50
C ILE A 14 11.14 -9.45 3.40
N TRP A 15 12.14 -9.13 2.57
CA TRP A 15 11.98 -8.19 1.46
C TRP A 15 10.90 -8.66 0.50
N GLN A 16 10.94 -9.92 0.06
CA GLN A 16 9.95 -10.46 -0.87
C GLN A 16 8.52 -10.44 -0.30
N LEU A 17 8.35 -10.82 0.96
CA LEU A 17 7.04 -10.77 1.61
C LEU A 17 6.54 -9.34 1.78
N THR A 18 7.42 -8.42 2.13
CA THR A 18 7.08 -7.01 2.32
C THR A 18 6.68 -6.36 1.00
N GLU A 19 7.42 -6.59 -0.07
CA GLU A 19 7.10 -6.08 -1.42
C GLU A 19 5.75 -6.62 -1.91
N SER A 20 5.51 -7.93 -1.76
CA SER A 20 4.22 -8.53 -2.12
C SER A 20 3.06 -7.91 -1.34
N TRP A 21 3.23 -7.76 -0.02
CA TRP A 21 2.20 -7.17 0.83
C TRP A 21 1.94 -5.70 0.49
N MET A 22 2.99 -4.92 0.19
CA MET A 22 2.84 -3.52 -0.21
C MET A 22 2.09 -3.38 -1.52
N ALA A 23 2.36 -4.24 -2.51
CA ALA A 23 1.61 -4.26 -3.76
C ALA A 23 0.13 -4.57 -3.51
N GLU A 24 -0.18 -5.65 -2.80
CA GLU A 24 -1.56 -6.01 -2.46
C GLU A 24 -2.30 -4.88 -1.72
N TYR A 25 -1.65 -4.28 -0.72
CA TYR A 25 -2.25 -3.22 0.10
C TYR A 25 -2.56 -1.97 -0.72
N ASN A 26 -1.62 -1.55 -1.56
CA ASN A 26 -1.71 -0.29 -2.29
C ASN A 26 -2.55 -0.39 -3.57
N ASP A 27 -2.48 -1.53 -4.27
CA ASP A 27 -3.08 -1.70 -5.59
C ASP A 27 -4.36 -2.52 -5.61
N GLU A 28 -4.53 -3.48 -4.69
CA GLU A 28 -5.57 -4.51 -4.82
C GLU A 28 -6.64 -4.46 -3.73
N ARG A 29 -6.25 -4.13 -2.49
CA ARG A 29 -7.18 -4.19 -1.35
C ARG A 29 -8.05 -2.93 -1.25
N PRO A 30 -9.39 -3.07 -1.26
CA PRO A 30 -10.28 -1.97 -0.92
C PRO A 30 -10.22 -1.70 0.59
N HIS A 31 -10.33 -0.43 0.97
CA HIS A 31 -10.31 -0.01 2.38
C HIS A 31 -11.60 0.73 2.72
N ASP A 32 -12.36 0.26 3.71
CA ASP A 32 -13.62 0.87 4.17
C ASP A 32 -13.46 2.37 4.49
N SER A 33 -12.32 2.74 5.10
CA SER A 33 -11.99 4.13 5.43
C SER A 33 -11.78 5.02 4.20
N LEU A 34 -11.49 4.42 3.04
CA LEU A 34 -11.33 5.06 1.75
C LEU A 34 -12.55 4.87 0.84
N GLN A 35 -13.71 4.53 1.40
CA GLN A 35 -14.94 4.21 0.65
C GLN A 35 -14.72 3.04 -0.33
N ASP A 36 -14.10 1.98 0.18
CA ASP A 36 -13.77 0.76 -0.57
C ASP A 36 -12.79 0.97 -1.74
N LEU A 37 -12.08 2.10 -1.77
CA LEU A 37 -10.99 2.34 -2.71
C LEU A 37 -9.67 1.76 -2.21
N THR A 38 -8.81 1.42 -3.15
CA THR A 38 -7.39 1.18 -2.86
C THR A 38 -6.69 2.52 -2.60
N PRO A 39 -5.53 2.54 -1.91
CA PRO A 39 -4.78 3.76 -1.68
C PRO A 39 -4.44 4.49 -2.98
N TRP A 40 -4.04 3.76 -4.03
CA TRP A 40 -3.81 4.36 -5.35
C TRP A 40 -5.09 4.85 -6.02
N GLY A 41 -6.21 4.12 -5.88
CA GLY A 41 -7.51 4.55 -6.38
C GLY A 41 -7.97 5.86 -5.72
N TYR A 42 -7.77 5.99 -4.41
CA TYR A 42 -8.02 7.23 -3.68
C TYR A 42 -7.14 8.37 -4.20
N LEU A 43 -5.82 8.14 -4.31
CA LEU A 43 -4.90 9.16 -4.81
C LEU A 43 -5.31 9.66 -6.21
N ALA A 44 -5.59 8.75 -7.14
CA ALA A 44 -5.99 9.10 -8.50
C ALA A 44 -7.28 9.92 -8.54
N LYS A 45 -8.28 9.57 -7.71
CA LYS A 45 -9.54 10.32 -7.57
C LYS A 45 -9.32 11.74 -7.06
N HIS A 46 -8.43 11.92 -6.09
CA HIS A 46 -8.22 13.21 -5.43
C HIS A 46 -7.22 14.12 -6.19
N GLN A 47 -6.24 13.57 -6.92
CA GLN A 47 -5.36 14.36 -7.80
C GLN A 47 -6.11 15.05 -8.95
N GLN A 48 -7.16 14.42 -9.48
CA GLN A 48 -8.02 15.04 -10.50
C GLN A 48 -8.81 16.24 -9.94
N THR A 49 -9.21 16.16 -8.66
CA THR A 49 -10.00 17.22 -8.02
C THR A 49 -9.15 18.47 -7.77
N GLU A 50 -7.89 18.31 -7.37
CA GLU A 50 -6.99 19.45 -7.16
C GLU A 50 -6.56 20.13 -8.46
N SER A 51 -6.31 19.36 -9.52
CA SER A 51 -5.95 19.92 -10.83
C SER A 51 -7.10 20.67 -11.50
N SER A 52 -8.36 20.29 -11.26
CA SER A 52 -9.53 21.09 -11.68
C SER A 52 -9.66 22.40 -10.89
N ASN A 53 -9.32 22.41 -9.60
CA ASN A 53 -9.40 23.62 -8.77
C ASN A 53 -8.26 24.62 -9.03
N GLN A 54 -7.12 24.17 -9.58
CA GLN A 54 -6.03 25.06 -10.00
C GLN A 54 -6.31 25.76 -11.34
N ARG A 55 -7.23 25.25 -12.16
CA ARG A 55 -7.54 25.81 -13.48
C ARG A 55 -8.52 27.00 -13.43
N CYS A 56 -9.04 27.33 -12.24
CA CYS A 56 -9.99 28.43 -12.03
C CYS A 56 -9.41 29.61 -11.22
N ASN A 57 -8.09 29.69 -11.01
CA ASN A 57 -7.43 30.84 -10.39
C ASN A 57 -6.58 31.62 -11.41
#